data_AF-A0A821UJP0-F1
#
_entry.id   AF-A0A821UJP0-F1
#
_cell.length_a   1.000
_cell.length_b   1.000
_cell.length_c   1.000
_cell.angle_alpha   90.00
_cell.angle_beta   90.00
_cell.angle_gamma   90.00
#
_symmetry.space_group_name_H-M   'P 1'
#
loop_
_entity.id
_entity.type
_entity.pdbx_description
1 polymer ?
#
loop_
_entity_poly.entity_id
_entity_poly.type
_entity_poly.pdbx_seq_one_letter_code
_entity_poly.pdbx_strand_id
1 'polypeptide(L)'
;MTSQQKHLSSERILSIPKVDIDDLECSICRGLLWKPVACQSCETSFCSTCINQWLIDHPKHCPNRCETYIERKCPPFIAKLLAQLNMKCFYQSHGCDQVTSYEEIDKHEIECGFQPRQCSGCKSEILEKNFDNHMGTCPLIDLKCQTCKLIFKRADFNQKHTEIICLKEQIRLLQNESKEYKHEIHELNLQLDEMRIIHPKIPIIKITFNDLQGGADSVYCIPVQYRELTWTEIKKHTIILLFGKPQFILLHWKDIDKITFESSGGTAHPGSDSGLGSQVILTQITIDTFE
;
A
#
# COMPACT_ATOMS: atom_id res chain seq x y z
N MET A 1 1.67 -20.35 19.50
CA MET A 1 1.93 -21.22 20.66
C MET A 1 0.63 -21.91 20.98
N THR A 2 0.53 -23.17 20.57
CA THR A 2 -0.67 -23.97 20.73
C THR A 2 -0.92 -24.19 22.21
N SER A 3 -2.20 -24.07 22.58
CA SER A 3 -2.78 -24.45 23.87
C SER A 3 -2.60 -25.96 24.12
N GLN A 4 -1.36 -26.43 24.22
CA GLN A 4 -1.08 -27.75 24.78
C GLN A 4 -1.39 -27.64 26.27
N GLN A 5 -2.34 -28.46 26.67
CA GLN A 5 -2.98 -28.44 27.97
C GLN A 5 -1.92 -28.39 29.07
N LYS A 6 -1.81 -27.24 29.75
CA LYS A 6 -1.07 -27.13 31.01
C LYS A 6 -1.83 -27.90 32.08
N HIS A 7 -1.83 -29.22 32.00
CA HIS A 7 -2.14 -30.06 33.15
C HIS A 7 -0.99 -29.89 34.12
N LEU A 8 -1.24 -29.18 35.21
CA LEU A 8 -0.30 -29.12 36.32
C LEU A 8 -0.30 -30.50 36.98
N SER A 9 0.70 -31.31 36.63
CA SER A 9 0.95 -32.57 37.29
C SER A 9 1.31 -32.32 38.75
N SER A 10 0.74 -33.14 39.64
CA SER A 10 0.99 -33.08 41.09
C SER A 10 2.46 -33.23 41.45
N GLU A 11 3.26 -33.90 40.59
CA GLU A 11 4.71 -34.06 40.70
C GLU A 11 5.49 -32.73 40.75
N ARG A 12 4.89 -31.64 40.27
CA ARG A 12 5.51 -30.31 40.25
C ARG A 12 5.35 -29.55 41.57
N ILE A 13 4.50 -30.01 42.48
CA ILE A 13 4.17 -29.34 43.73
C ILE A 13 5.25 -29.69 44.78
N LEU A 14 5.84 -28.67 45.40
CA LEU A 14 6.89 -28.85 46.42
C LEU A 14 6.39 -28.67 47.85
N SER A 15 5.51 -27.70 48.07
CA SER A 15 4.95 -27.45 49.39
C SER A 15 3.46 -27.76 49.36
N ILE A 16 3.09 -28.85 50.03
CA ILE A 16 1.72 -29.15 50.39
C ILE A 16 1.59 -28.61 51.83
N PRO A 17 0.87 -27.51 52.07
CA PRO A 17 0.44 -27.21 53.44
C PRO A 17 -0.38 -28.41 53.95
N LYS A 18 -0.69 -28.54 55.25
CA LYS A 18 -1.54 -29.63 55.77
C LYS A 18 -2.97 -29.56 55.18
N VAL A 19 -3.11 -29.90 53.92
CA VAL A 19 -4.21 -29.62 53.01
C VAL A 19 -4.37 -30.89 52.20
N ASP A 20 -5.60 -31.38 52.18
CA ASP A 20 -5.95 -32.52 51.35
C ASP A 20 -5.85 -32.07 49.88
N ILE A 21 -4.90 -32.63 49.13
CA ILE A 21 -4.67 -32.27 47.72
C ILE A 21 -5.86 -32.70 46.87
N ASP A 22 -6.62 -33.69 47.34
CA ASP A 22 -7.80 -34.23 46.66
C ASP A 22 -8.89 -33.15 46.47
N ASP A 23 -8.97 -32.16 47.37
CA ASP A 23 -9.88 -31.02 47.26
C ASP A 23 -9.47 -30.00 46.18
N LEU A 24 -8.23 -30.10 45.67
CA LEU A 24 -7.66 -29.22 44.65
C LEU A 24 -7.60 -29.87 43.26
N GLU A 25 -8.23 -31.03 43.09
CA GLU A 25 -8.27 -31.76 41.83
C GLU A 25 -9.44 -31.33 40.93
N CYS A 26 -9.19 -31.17 39.64
CA CYS A 26 -10.24 -30.98 38.65
C CYS A 26 -10.92 -32.31 38.30
N SER A 27 -12.23 -32.41 38.47
CA SER A 27 -12.98 -33.64 38.16
C SER A 27 -13.03 -34.03 36.68
N ILE A 28 -12.66 -33.13 35.76
CA ILE A 28 -12.58 -33.41 34.31
C ILE A 28 -11.21 -34.01 33.96
N CYS A 29 -10.11 -33.33 34.32
CA CYS A 29 -8.77 -33.75 33.91
C CYS A 29 -7.97 -34.53 34.95
N ARG A 30 -8.51 -34.67 36.16
CA ARG A 30 -7.86 -35.36 37.29
C ARG A 30 -6.50 -34.78 37.70
N GLY A 31 -6.25 -33.52 37.35
CA GLY A 31 -5.03 -32.78 37.70
C GLY A 31 -5.33 -31.60 38.62
N LEU A 32 -4.27 -30.94 39.11
CA LEU A 32 -4.41 -29.75 39.96
C LEU A 32 -5.22 -28.67 39.24
N LEU A 33 -6.18 -28.07 39.95
CA LEU A 33 -7.02 -26.99 39.44
C LEU A 33 -6.19 -25.84 38.88
N TRP A 34 -6.43 -25.49 37.63
CA TRP A 34 -5.73 -24.42 36.92
C TRP A 34 -6.68 -23.29 36.52
N LYS A 35 -6.43 -22.09 37.06
CA LYS A 35 -7.32 -20.92 36.93
C LYS A 35 -8.78 -21.33 37.13
N PRO A 36 -9.12 -21.89 38.30
CA PRO A 36 -10.39 -22.58 38.46
C PRO A 36 -11.58 -21.64 38.39
N VAL A 37 -12.69 -22.20 37.89
CA VAL A 37 -14.04 -21.64 37.99
C VAL A 37 -14.95 -22.73 38.55
N ALA A 38 -16.09 -22.35 39.11
CA ALA A 38 -17.01 -23.30 39.73
C ALA A 38 -18.40 -23.24 39.14
N CYS A 39 -19.16 -24.33 39.29
CA CYS A 39 -20.58 -24.34 39.00
C CYS A 39 -21.35 -23.63 40.11
N GLN A 40 -22.30 -22.76 39.77
CA GLN A 40 -23.16 -22.09 40.75
C GLN A 40 -23.99 -23.07 41.58
N SER A 41 -24.47 -24.16 40.98
CA SER A 41 -25.42 -25.08 41.62
C SER A 41 -24.77 -26.12 42.53
N CYS A 42 -23.65 -26.74 42.11
CA CYS A 42 -22.99 -27.81 42.88
C CYS A 42 -21.64 -27.41 43.49
N GLU A 43 -21.20 -26.16 43.29
CA GLU A 43 -19.95 -25.58 43.80
C GLU A 43 -18.66 -26.29 43.39
N THR A 44 -18.74 -27.35 42.58
CA THR A 44 -17.56 -28.07 42.08
C THR A 44 -16.73 -27.15 41.21
N SER A 45 -15.43 -27.15 41.47
CA SER A 45 -14.44 -26.38 40.72
C SER A 45 -13.84 -27.21 39.58
N PHE A 46 -13.58 -26.55 38.47
CA PHE A 46 -12.96 -27.11 37.28
C PHE A 46 -11.87 -26.17 36.79
N CYS A 47 -10.85 -26.68 36.10
CA CYS A 47 -9.95 -25.80 35.34
C CYS A 47 -10.77 -25.03 34.30
N SER A 48 -10.51 -23.73 34.14
CA SER A 48 -11.25 -22.89 33.17
C SER A 48 -11.23 -23.49 31.75
N THR A 49 -10.08 -23.99 31.30
CA THR A 49 -9.95 -24.65 29.99
C THR A 49 -10.73 -25.96 29.90
N CYS A 50 -10.73 -26.77 30.97
CA CYS A 50 -11.43 -28.05 31.00
C CYS A 50 -12.95 -27.88 30.90
N ILE A 51 -13.53 -26.97 31.68
CA ILE A 51 -14.99 -26.73 31.62
C ILE A 51 -15.40 -26.06 30.30
N ASN A 52 -14.60 -25.12 29.80
CA ASN A 52 -14.85 -24.51 28.50
C ASN A 52 -14.87 -25.54 27.38
N GLN A 53 -13.91 -26.49 27.38
CA GLN A 53 -13.89 -27.57 26.39
C GLN A 53 -15.09 -28.50 26.55
N TRP A 54 -15.46 -28.86 27.77
CA TRP A 54 -16.63 -29.70 28.04
C TRP A 54 -17.94 -29.09 27.50
N LEU A 55 -18.11 -27.78 27.68
CA LEU A 55 -19.32 -27.06 27.27
C LEU A 55 -19.48 -26.91 25.76
N ILE A 56 -18.41 -27.13 24.98
CA ILE A 56 -18.49 -27.21 23.51
C ILE A 56 -19.31 -28.44 23.10
N ASP A 57 -19.04 -29.58 23.71
CA ASP A 57 -19.70 -30.86 23.38
C ASP A 57 -21.01 -31.05 24.18
N HIS A 58 -21.12 -30.43 25.36
CA HIS A 58 -22.28 -30.55 26.25
C HIS A 58 -22.79 -29.16 26.66
N PRO A 59 -23.46 -28.44 25.74
CA PRO A 59 -23.89 -27.07 26.00
C PRO A 59 -24.73 -26.97 27.26
N LYS A 60 -24.31 -26.09 28.17
CA LYS A 60 -24.97 -25.82 29.47
C LYS A 60 -25.04 -27.00 30.43
N HIS A 61 -24.49 -28.18 30.15
CA HIS A 61 -24.57 -29.30 31.08
C HIS A 61 -23.33 -29.33 31.98
N CYS A 62 -23.52 -29.35 33.29
CA CYS A 62 -22.41 -29.45 34.24
C CYS A 62 -21.84 -30.89 34.23
N PRO A 63 -20.50 -31.09 34.24
CA PRO A 63 -19.90 -32.41 34.37
C PRO A 63 -20.38 -33.19 35.61
N ASN A 64 -20.77 -32.47 36.67
CA ASN A 64 -21.35 -33.03 37.90
C ASN A 64 -22.88 -33.17 37.84
N ARG A 65 -23.46 -33.29 36.64
CA ARG A 65 -24.87 -33.64 36.40
C ARG A 65 -25.90 -32.62 36.90
N CYS A 66 -25.52 -31.35 37.04
CA CYS A 66 -26.50 -30.26 37.20
C CYS A 66 -27.26 -30.02 35.89
N GLU A 67 -28.52 -29.61 36.01
CA GLU A 67 -29.42 -29.32 34.87
C GLU A 67 -28.91 -28.15 34.00
N THR A 68 -28.31 -27.12 34.61
CA THR A 68 -27.67 -26.02 33.88
C THR A 68 -26.39 -25.59 34.61
N TYR A 69 -25.29 -25.54 33.87
CA TYR A 69 -24.04 -24.95 34.31
C TYR A 69 -24.14 -23.43 34.20
N ILE A 70 -24.02 -22.77 35.35
CA ILE A 70 -23.79 -21.34 35.45
C ILE A 70 -22.42 -21.16 36.10
N GLU A 71 -21.55 -20.42 35.42
CA GLU A 71 -20.20 -20.16 35.92
C GLU A 71 -20.25 -19.18 37.11
N ARG A 72 -19.47 -19.48 38.14
CA ARG A 72 -19.12 -18.55 39.22
C ARG A 72 -17.63 -18.58 39.50
N LYS A 73 -17.18 -17.57 40.24
CA LYS A 73 -15.81 -17.54 40.77
C LYS A 73 -15.55 -18.76 41.65
N CYS A 74 -14.32 -19.27 41.57
CA CYS A 74 -13.84 -20.34 42.44
C CYS A 74 -14.09 -20.00 43.92
N PRO A 75 -14.53 -20.97 44.75
CA PRO A 75 -14.67 -20.79 46.18
C PRO A 75 -13.40 -20.19 46.83
N PRO A 76 -13.52 -19.16 47.69
CA PRO A 76 -12.36 -18.47 48.28
C PRO A 76 -11.39 -19.39 49.03
N PHE A 77 -11.91 -20.46 49.63
CA PHE A 77 -11.10 -21.47 50.32
C PHE A 77 -10.14 -22.18 49.35
N ILE A 78 -10.65 -22.71 48.22
CA ILE A 78 -9.83 -23.36 47.19
C ILE A 78 -8.79 -22.40 46.62
N ALA A 79 -9.19 -21.15 46.31
CA ALA A 79 -8.27 -20.13 45.82
C ALA A 79 -7.12 -19.84 46.81
N LYS A 80 -7.44 -19.73 48.10
CA LYS A 80 -6.45 -19.52 49.17
C LYS A 80 -5.48 -20.70 49.29
N LEU A 81 -5.97 -21.93 49.15
CA LEU A 81 -5.13 -23.13 49.19
C LEU A 81 -4.17 -23.20 48.00
N LEU A 82 -4.67 -22.93 46.79
CA LEU A 82 -3.84 -22.88 45.58
C LEU A 82 -2.72 -21.83 45.70
N ALA A 83 -3.02 -20.65 46.25
CA ALA A 83 -2.04 -19.57 46.45
C ALA A 83 -0.88 -19.96 47.39
N GLN A 84 -1.04 -20.98 48.24
CA GLN A 84 0.01 -21.46 49.15
C GLN A 84 0.95 -22.49 48.51
N LEU A 85 0.66 -22.94 47.29
CA LEU A 85 1.46 -23.93 46.60
C LEU A 85 2.70 -23.28 45.97
N ASN A 86 3.86 -23.87 46.23
CA ASN A 86 5.07 -23.64 45.46
C ASN A 86 5.25 -24.74 44.43
N MET A 87 5.56 -24.35 43.20
CA MET A 87 5.65 -25.27 42.08
C MET A 87 6.96 -25.11 41.34
N LYS A 88 7.51 -26.24 40.90
CA LYS A 88 8.64 -26.30 39.98
C LYS A 88 8.22 -25.86 38.58
N CYS A 89 9.10 -25.16 37.90
CA CYS A 89 8.95 -24.81 36.48
C CYS A 89 8.67 -26.05 35.61
N PHE A 90 7.79 -25.92 34.62
CA PHE A 90 7.55 -26.96 33.61
C PHE A 90 8.83 -27.39 32.89
N TYR A 91 9.75 -26.44 32.65
CA TYR A 91 11.03 -26.68 31.97
C TYR A 91 12.13 -27.19 32.90
N GLN A 92 11.79 -27.80 34.05
CA GLN A 92 12.78 -28.43 34.93
C GLN A 92 13.59 -29.50 34.21
N SER A 93 12.97 -30.30 33.35
CA SER A 93 13.67 -31.29 32.51
C SER A 93 14.69 -30.69 31.55
N HIS A 94 14.56 -29.39 31.24
CA HIS A 94 15.50 -28.63 30.41
C HIS A 94 16.57 -27.90 31.25
N GLY A 95 16.52 -28.02 32.58
CA GLY A 95 17.48 -27.43 33.52
C GLY A 95 17.00 -26.19 34.27
N CYS A 96 15.69 -25.87 34.26
CA CYS A 96 15.17 -24.78 35.08
C CYS A 96 14.92 -25.25 36.53
N ASP A 97 15.74 -24.77 37.46
CA ASP A 97 15.58 -25.08 38.90
C ASP A 97 14.67 -24.09 39.65
N GLN A 98 13.99 -23.18 38.93
CA GLN A 98 13.13 -22.19 39.55
C GLN A 98 11.88 -22.82 40.16
N VAL A 99 11.57 -22.34 41.35
CA VAL A 99 10.37 -22.68 42.13
C VAL A 99 9.65 -21.38 42.43
N THR A 100 8.39 -21.27 42.02
CA THR A 100 7.58 -20.06 42.21
C THR A 100 6.21 -20.41 42.76
N SER A 101 5.47 -19.40 43.21
CA SER A 101 4.09 -19.59 43.65
C SER A 101 3.18 -20.02 42.49
N TYR A 102 2.02 -20.60 42.83
CA TYR A 102 0.95 -20.91 41.86
C TYR A 102 0.54 -19.69 41.02
N GLU A 103 0.52 -18.50 41.61
CA GLU A 103 0.10 -17.26 40.93
C GLU A 103 1.15 -16.78 39.91
N GLU A 104 2.43 -17.01 40.19
CA GLU A 104 3.55 -16.48 39.39
C GLU A 104 4.11 -17.48 38.36
N ILE A 105 3.84 -18.77 38.52
CA ILE A 105 4.39 -19.83 37.66
C ILE A 105 4.12 -19.58 36.17
N ASP A 106 2.96 -19.01 35.86
CA ASP A 106 2.52 -18.76 34.50
C ASP A 106 3.37 -17.67 33.84
N LYS A 107 3.64 -16.60 34.60
CA LYS A 107 4.51 -15.51 34.18
C LYS A 107 5.95 -16.02 34.01
N HIS A 108 6.43 -16.79 34.97
CA HIS A 108 7.76 -17.40 34.89
C HIS A 108 7.91 -18.27 33.63
N GLU A 109 6.94 -19.15 33.34
CA GLU A 109 7.02 -20.07 32.20
C GLU A 109 6.97 -19.37 30.84
N ILE A 110 6.29 -18.22 30.74
CA ILE A 110 6.27 -17.40 29.51
C ILE A 110 7.65 -16.79 29.22
N GLU A 111 8.38 -16.42 30.27
CA GLU A 111 9.67 -15.75 30.19
C GLU A 111 10.85 -16.70 30.47
N CYS A 112 10.59 -18.00 30.55
CA CYS A 112 11.59 -18.96 31.01
C CYS A 112 12.67 -19.16 29.95
N GLY A 113 13.91 -18.79 30.26
CA GLY A 113 15.06 -19.01 29.38
C GLY A 113 15.35 -20.47 29.03
N PHE A 114 14.72 -21.44 29.70
CA PHE A 114 14.83 -22.87 29.43
C PHE A 114 13.69 -23.42 28.56
N GLN A 115 12.77 -22.56 28.11
CA GLN A 115 11.79 -22.94 27.12
C GLN A 115 12.50 -23.33 25.81
N PRO A 116 12.26 -24.53 25.25
CA PRO A 116 12.80 -24.91 23.96
C PRO A 116 12.04 -24.20 22.84
N ARG A 117 12.79 -23.74 21.84
CA ARG A 117 12.29 -23.10 20.63
C ARG A 117 12.98 -23.71 19.42
N GLN A 118 12.18 -24.07 18.41
CA GLN A 118 12.71 -24.64 17.19
C GLN A 118 13.34 -23.55 16.30
N CYS A 119 14.58 -23.78 15.86
CA CYS A 119 15.23 -22.91 14.87
C CYS A 119 14.56 -23.04 13.49
N SER A 120 14.28 -21.92 12.83
CA SER A 120 13.67 -21.91 11.49
C SER A 120 14.60 -22.48 10.41
N GLY A 121 15.92 -22.37 10.59
CA GLY A 121 16.95 -22.89 9.69
C GLY A 121 17.25 -24.37 9.91
N CYS A 122 17.97 -24.70 11.00
CA CYS A 122 18.46 -26.06 11.24
C CYS A 122 17.44 -27.01 11.87
N LYS A 123 16.24 -26.53 12.24
CA LYS A 123 15.16 -27.30 12.87
C LYS A 123 15.47 -27.93 14.23
N SER A 124 16.66 -27.68 14.79
CA SER A 124 17.03 -28.09 16.14
C SER A 124 16.26 -27.30 17.20
N GLU A 125 15.98 -27.93 18.32
CA GLU A 125 15.44 -27.27 19.51
C GLU A 125 16.56 -26.56 20.26
N ILE A 126 16.38 -25.27 20.49
CA ILE A 126 17.33 -24.38 21.15
C ILE A 126 16.63 -23.74 22.34
N LEU A 127 17.27 -23.71 23.50
CA LEU A 127 16.72 -23.01 24.67
C LEU A 127 16.64 -21.51 24.42
N GLU A 128 15.58 -20.85 24.87
CA GLU A 128 15.33 -19.42 24.65
C GLU A 128 16.53 -18.56 25.06
N LYS A 129 17.18 -18.85 26.19
CA LYS A 129 18.39 -18.14 26.66
C LYS A 129 19.58 -18.19 25.69
N ASN A 130 19.62 -19.19 24.80
CA ASN A 130 20.68 -19.41 23.82
C ASN A 130 20.22 -19.09 22.39
N PHE A 131 18.97 -18.68 22.20
CA PHE A 131 18.36 -18.56 20.88
C PHE A 131 19.01 -17.46 20.05
N ASP A 132 19.25 -16.27 20.63
CA ASP A 132 19.89 -15.15 19.92
C ASP A 132 21.32 -15.48 19.46
N ASN A 133 22.10 -16.12 20.33
CA ASN A 133 23.45 -16.57 19.99
C ASN A 133 23.41 -17.61 18.85
N HIS A 134 22.47 -18.56 18.90
CA HIS A 134 22.27 -19.51 17.83
C HIS A 134 21.86 -18.81 16.52
N MET A 135 20.92 -17.86 16.53
CA MET A 135 20.49 -17.14 15.33
C MET A 135 21.63 -16.36 14.67
N GLY A 136 22.55 -15.81 15.47
CA GLY A 136 23.77 -15.14 15.00
C GLY A 136 24.76 -16.08 14.28
N THR A 137 24.76 -17.36 14.61
CA THR A 137 25.78 -18.33 14.17
C THR A 137 25.24 -19.52 13.37
N CYS A 138 23.92 -19.69 13.29
CA CYS A 138 23.29 -20.84 12.67
C CYS A 138 23.67 -20.94 11.18
N PRO A 139 24.30 -22.04 10.73
CA PRO A 139 24.74 -22.19 9.34
C PRO A 139 23.57 -22.36 8.36
N LEU A 140 22.44 -22.86 8.84
CA LEU A 140 21.27 -23.18 8.00
C LEU A 140 20.18 -22.11 8.04
N ILE A 141 20.43 -20.96 8.68
CA ILE A 141 19.49 -19.84 8.66
C ILE A 141 19.51 -19.15 7.31
N ASP A 142 18.33 -18.79 6.81
CA ASP A 142 18.18 -17.98 5.61
C ASP A 142 18.50 -16.52 5.92
N LEU A 143 19.39 -15.95 5.13
CA LEU A 143 19.76 -14.55 5.14
C LEU A 143 19.22 -13.89 3.88
N LYS A 144 18.70 -12.66 4.02
CA LYS A 144 18.28 -11.84 2.89
C LYS A 144 19.27 -10.70 2.71
N CYS A 145 19.87 -10.61 1.52
CA CYS A 145 20.71 -9.46 1.20
C CYS A 145 19.86 -8.19 1.08
N GLN A 146 20.33 -7.09 1.68
CA GLN A 146 19.60 -5.82 1.67
C GLN A 146 19.66 -5.12 0.31
N THR A 147 20.73 -5.30 -0.46
CA THR A 147 20.94 -4.70 -1.78
C THR A 147 20.33 -5.54 -2.89
N CYS A 148 20.77 -6.78 -3.08
CA CYS A 148 20.32 -7.62 -4.19
C CYS A 148 19.04 -8.43 -3.90
N LYS A 149 18.49 -8.35 -2.67
CA LYS A 149 17.27 -9.04 -2.20
C LYS A 149 17.31 -10.58 -2.25
N LEU A 150 18.41 -11.19 -2.70
CA LEU A 150 18.59 -12.63 -2.75
C LEU A 150 18.51 -13.25 -1.36
N ILE A 151 17.86 -14.41 -1.26
CA ILE A 151 17.77 -15.23 -0.05
C ILE A 151 18.67 -16.44 -0.20
N PHE A 152 19.52 -16.70 0.79
CA PHE A 152 20.46 -17.82 0.80
C PHE A 152 20.77 -18.26 2.24
N LYS A 153 21.22 -19.51 2.42
CA LYS A 153 21.65 -20.00 3.72
C LYS A 153 22.99 -19.37 4.13
N ARG A 154 23.19 -19.12 5.42
CA ARG A 154 24.47 -18.59 5.95
C ARG A 154 25.68 -19.42 5.50
N ALA A 155 25.59 -20.75 5.53
CA ALA A 155 26.66 -21.65 5.08
C ALA A 155 27.00 -21.50 3.58
N ASP A 156 26.03 -21.07 2.78
CA ASP A 156 26.19 -20.92 1.34
C ASP A 156 26.72 -19.53 0.93
N PHE A 157 26.97 -18.62 1.89
CA PHE A 157 27.32 -17.21 1.59
C PHE A 157 28.46 -17.08 0.57
N ASN A 158 29.56 -17.81 0.78
CA ASN A 158 30.73 -17.75 -0.10
C ASN A 158 30.50 -18.33 -1.50
N GLN A 159 29.45 -19.14 -1.70
CA GLN A 159 29.14 -19.78 -2.98
C GLN A 159 27.98 -19.08 -3.70
N LYS A 160 26.98 -18.62 -2.96
CA LYS A 160 25.72 -18.05 -3.49
C LYS A 160 25.62 -16.54 -3.37
N HIS A 161 26.51 -15.89 -2.61
CA HIS A 161 26.46 -14.45 -2.41
C HIS A 161 27.85 -13.83 -2.24
N THR A 162 28.67 -13.96 -3.28
CA THR A 162 29.90 -13.17 -3.43
C THR A 162 29.57 -11.76 -3.93
N GLU A 163 30.53 -10.84 -3.85
CA GLU A 163 30.38 -9.48 -4.40
C GLU A 163 29.93 -9.49 -5.87
N ILE A 164 30.53 -10.37 -6.68
CA ILE A 164 30.18 -10.54 -8.09
C ILE A 164 28.74 -11.04 -8.26
N ILE A 165 28.30 -12.02 -7.48
CA ILE A 165 26.93 -12.54 -7.56
C ILE A 165 25.93 -11.48 -7.11
N CYS A 166 26.24 -10.76 -6.03
CA CYS A 166 25.40 -9.67 -5.54
C CYS A 166 25.23 -8.56 -6.57
N LEU A 167 26.32 -8.12 -7.22
CA LEU A 167 26.28 -7.11 -8.28
C LEU A 167 25.50 -7.59 -9.50
N LYS A 168 25.68 -8.85 -9.92
CA LYS A 168 24.90 -9.44 -11.02
C LYS A 168 23.40 -9.42 -10.74
N GLU A 169 22.98 -9.81 -9.54
CA GLU A 169 21.56 -9.78 -9.17
C GLU A 169 21.02 -8.34 -9.04
N GLN A 170 21.83 -7.38 -8.56
CA GLN A 170 21.42 -5.96 -8.58
C GLN A 170 21.19 -5.44 -10.00
N ILE A 171 22.11 -5.73 -10.93
CA ILE A 171 21.95 -5.36 -12.35
C ILE A 171 20.70 -6.00 -12.93
N ARG A 172 20.43 -7.27 -12.60
CA ARG A 172 19.22 -7.97 -13.03
C ARG A 172 17.95 -7.28 -12.53
N LEU A 173 17.90 -6.87 -11.25
CA LEU A 173 16.77 -6.15 -10.68
C LEU A 173 16.55 -4.81 -11.40
N LEU A 174 17.60 -4.01 -11.56
CA LEU A 174 17.53 -2.73 -12.28
C LEU A 174 17.11 -2.91 -13.75
N GLN A 175 17.55 -3.99 -14.41
CA GLN A 175 17.13 -4.30 -15.77
C GLN A 175 15.64 -4.66 -15.84
N ASN A 176 15.10 -5.34 -14.84
CA ASN A 176 13.67 -5.65 -14.77
C ASN A 176 12.85 -4.38 -14.54
N GLU A 177 13.24 -3.53 -13.57
CA GLU A 177 12.60 -2.22 -13.34
C GLU A 177 12.64 -1.36 -14.61
N SER A 178 13.78 -1.32 -15.30
CA SER A 178 13.92 -0.60 -16.57
C SER A 178 12.98 -1.12 -17.67
N LYS A 179 12.73 -2.44 -17.73
CA LYS A 179 11.77 -3.02 -18.68
C LYS A 179 10.34 -2.65 -18.33
N GLU A 180 10.00 -2.65 -17.04
CA GLU A 180 8.67 -2.23 -16.56
C GLU A 180 8.41 -0.77 -16.92
N TYR A 181 9.37 0.13 -16.65
CA TYR A 181 9.24 1.54 -17.06
C TYR A 181 9.13 1.72 -18.57
N LYS A 182 9.87 0.94 -19.37
CA LYS A 182 9.74 0.99 -20.84
C LYS A 182 8.34 0.57 -21.31
N HIS A 183 7.77 -0.45 -20.68
CA HIS A 183 6.41 -0.89 -20.97
C HIS A 183 5.40 0.20 -20.60
N GLU A 184 5.52 0.78 -19.41
CA GLU A 184 4.64 1.86 -18.95
C GLU A 184 4.72 3.11 -19.84
N ILE A 185 5.93 3.52 -20.24
CA ILE A 185 6.14 4.62 -21.19
C ILE A 185 5.51 4.28 -22.55
N HIS A 186 5.58 3.04 -23.01
CA HIS A 186 4.97 2.63 -24.28
C HIS A 186 3.44 2.79 -24.23
N GLU A 187 2.81 2.29 -23.18
CA GLU A 187 1.35 2.42 -22.97
C GLU A 187 0.90 3.88 -22.89
N LEU A 188 1.62 4.71 -22.14
CA LEU A 188 1.33 6.15 -22.05
C LEU A 188 1.45 6.86 -23.40
N ASN A 189 2.42 6.47 -24.24
CA ASN A 189 2.56 7.03 -25.57
C ASN A 189 1.40 6.64 -26.50
N LEU A 190 0.91 5.39 -26.42
CA LEU A 190 -0.28 4.97 -27.19
C LEU A 190 -1.50 5.81 -26.81
N GLN A 191 -1.72 6.05 -25.51
CA GLN A 191 -2.80 6.90 -25.02
C GLN A 191 -2.67 8.35 -25.51
N LEU A 192 -1.45 8.91 -25.50
CA LEU A 192 -1.20 10.25 -26.02
C LEU A 192 -1.50 10.35 -27.52
N ASP A 193 -1.16 9.33 -28.29
CA ASP A 193 -1.44 9.32 -29.73
C ASP A 193 -2.95 9.19 -30.03
N GLU A 194 -3.71 8.41 -29.25
CA GLU A 194 -5.17 8.40 -29.33
C GLU A 194 -5.78 9.78 -29.01
N MET A 195 -5.29 10.47 -27.97
CA MET A 195 -5.75 11.82 -27.64
C MET A 195 -5.44 12.84 -28.74
N ARG A 196 -4.31 12.70 -29.45
CA ARG A 196 -3.93 13.57 -30.57
C ARG A 196 -4.80 13.38 -31.81
N ILE A 197 -5.36 12.19 -32.02
CA ILE A 197 -6.32 11.92 -33.10
C ILE A 197 -7.65 12.63 -32.83
N ILE A 198 -8.07 12.71 -31.57
CA ILE A 198 -9.33 13.37 -31.16
C ILE A 198 -9.21 14.90 -31.19
N HIS A 199 -8.00 15.45 -31.04
CA HIS A 199 -7.71 16.88 -31.15
C HIS A 199 -6.65 17.14 -32.23
N PRO A 200 -7.03 17.26 -33.53
CA PRO A 200 -6.08 17.57 -34.58
C PRO A 200 -5.39 18.91 -34.25
N LYS A 201 -4.06 18.94 -34.43
CA LYS A 201 -3.18 20.10 -34.18
C LYS A 201 -3.89 21.41 -34.53
N ILE A 202 -4.14 22.25 -33.52
CA ILE A 202 -4.69 23.59 -33.72
C ILE A 202 -3.71 24.36 -34.61
N PRO A 203 -4.09 24.77 -35.84
CA PRO A 203 -3.23 25.56 -36.69
C PRO A 203 -3.08 26.97 -36.11
N ILE A 204 -1.84 27.42 -35.97
CA ILE A 204 -1.52 28.77 -35.51
C ILE A 204 -1.48 29.69 -36.73
N ILE A 205 -2.35 30.70 -36.78
CA ILE A 205 -2.36 31.72 -37.84
C ILE A 205 -1.35 32.81 -37.48
N LYS A 206 -0.31 33.02 -38.30
CA LYS A 206 0.60 34.16 -38.21
C LYS A 206 0.29 35.16 -39.33
N ILE A 207 -0.04 36.39 -38.97
CA ILE A 207 -0.23 37.51 -39.91
C ILE A 207 0.91 38.50 -39.67
N THR A 208 1.65 38.86 -40.72
CA THR A 208 2.72 39.87 -40.69
C THR A 208 2.34 41.04 -41.59
N PHE A 209 2.44 42.27 -41.08
CA PHE A 209 2.24 43.50 -41.83
C PHE A 209 3.61 44.12 -42.14
N ASN A 210 3.87 44.48 -43.39
CA ASN A 210 5.05 45.25 -43.78
C ASN A 210 4.58 46.55 -44.45
N ASP A 211 4.86 47.70 -43.83
CA ASP A 211 4.63 49.02 -44.43
C ASP A 211 5.87 49.42 -45.27
N LEU A 212 5.68 49.78 -46.53
CA LEU A 212 6.69 50.47 -47.35
C LEU A 212 6.52 51.99 -47.17
N GLN A 213 7.61 52.66 -46.77
CA GLN A 213 7.68 54.09 -46.48
C GLN A 213 7.29 54.97 -47.68
N GLY A 214 6.51 56.02 -47.41
CA GLY A 214 6.31 57.12 -48.35
C GLY A 214 5.48 58.29 -47.81
N GLY A 215 6.15 59.25 -47.16
CA GLY A 215 5.86 60.69 -47.32
C GLY A 215 4.72 61.35 -46.52
N ALA A 216 5.16 62.16 -45.56
CA ALA A 216 4.57 63.42 -45.05
C ALA A 216 3.29 63.39 -44.17
N ASP A 217 3.55 63.77 -42.91
CA ASP A 217 2.74 64.56 -41.98
C ASP A 217 1.50 63.94 -41.32
N SER A 218 1.75 63.52 -40.08
CA SER A 218 0.84 63.24 -38.94
C SER A 218 0.06 61.92 -38.92
N VAL A 219 0.66 60.86 -38.37
CA VAL A 219 -0.09 59.73 -37.77
C VAL A 219 0.63 59.19 -36.54
N TYR A 220 -0.11 59.08 -35.43
CA TYR A 220 0.30 58.50 -34.16
C TYR A 220 0.65 57.01 -34.32
N CYS A 221 1.82 56.59 -33.83
CA CYS A 221 2.15 55.18 -33.66
C CYS A 221 1.30 54.59 -32.52
N ILE A 222 0.46 53.60 -32.80
CA ILE A 222 -0.22 52.78 -31.78
C ILE A 222 0.39 51.36 -31.84
N PRO A 223 0.69 50.70 -30.71
CA PRO A 223 1.54 49.50 -30.67
C PRO A 223 0.86 48.26 -31.27
N VAL A 224 1.67 47.45 -31.96
CA VAL A 224 1.29 46.12 -32.45
C VAL A 224 0.95 45.21 -31.25
N GLN A 225 -0.32 44.85 -31.08
CA GLN A 225 -0.74 43.86 -30.10
C GLN A 225 -0.79 42.47 -30.74
N TYR A 226 -0.06 41.52 -30.16
CA TYR A 226 -0.11 40.11 -30.49
C TYR A 226 -1.35 39.47 -29.86
N ARG A 227 -2.13 38.68 -30.61
CA ARG A 227 -3.19 37.84 -30.05
C ARG A 227 -3.19 36.47 -30.71
N GLU A 228 -3.00 35.43 -29.90
CA GLU A 228 -3.24 34.04 -30.30
C GLU A 228 -4.75 33.75 -30.17
N LEU A 229 -5.35 33.14 -31.20
CA LEU A 229 -6.77 32.79 -31.22
C LEU A 229 -6.93 31.26 -31.27
N THR A 230 -7.88 30.74 -30.50
CA THR A 230 -8.24 29.32 -30.44
C THR A 230 -9.31 28.96 -31.49
N TRP A 231 -9.45 27.69 -31.86
CA TRP A 231 -10.41 27.22 -32.88
C TRP A 231 -11.88 27.60 -32.58
N THR A 232 -12.26 27.66 -31.30
CA THR A 232 -13.59 28.10 -30.85
C THR A 232 -13.89 29.56 -31.19
N GLU A 233 -12.87 30.40 -31.30
CA GLU A 233 -13.00 31.82 -31.67
C GLU A 233 -13.09 32.00 -33.19
N ILE A 234 -12.42 31.13 -33.97
CA ILE A 234 -12.41 31.16 -35.43
C ILE A 234 -13.76 30.74 -36.03
N LYS A 235 -14.42 29.70 -35.48
CA LYS A 235 -15.75 29.24 -35.98
C LYS A 235 -16.86 30.31 -35.94
N LYS A 236 -16.67 31.39 -35.18
CA LYS A 236 -17.72 32.39 -34.91
C LYS A 236 -17.50 33.76 -35.53
N HIS A 237 -16.35 34.05 -36.13
CA HIS A 237 -16.07 35.39 -36.65
C HIS A 237 -15.69 35.38 -38.12
N THR A 238 -16.55 35.98 -38.93
CA THR A 238 -16.15 36.66 -40.15
C THR A 238 -15.05 37.66 -39.82
N ILE A 239 -13.84 37.46 -40.34
CA ILE A 239 -12.76 38.45 -40.19
C ILE A 239 -12.96 39.51 -41.27
N ILE A 240 -13.52 40.65 -40.88
CA ILE A 240 -13.67 41.83 -41.77
C ILE A 240 -12.36 42.60 -41.70
N LEU A 241 -11.60 42.58 -42.79
CA LEU A 241 -10.40 43.39 -42.94
C LEU A 241 -10.77 44.65 -43.74
N LEU A 242 -10.81 45.81 -43.07
CA LEU A 242 -11.01 47.10 -43.72
C LEU A 242 -9.64 47.63 -44.16
N PHE A 243 -9.34 47.58 -45.46
CA PHE A 243 -8.08 48.09 -46.00
C PHE A 243 -8.26 49.44 -46.70
N GLY A 244 -7.34 50.38 -46.44
CA GLY A 244 -6.97 51.42 -47.41
C GLY A 244 -5.88 50.86 -48.32
N LYS A 245 -6.16 50.71 -49.62
CA LYS A 245 -5.27 50.20 -50.70
C LYS A 245 -4.23 49.13 -50.27
N PRO A 246 -4.60 47.84 -50.20
CA PRO A 246 -3.61 46.79 -49.99
C PRO A 246 -2.84 46.53 -51.30
N GLN A 247 -1.51 46.33 -51.22
CA GLN A 247 -0.74 45.86 -52.38
C GLN A 247 -0.66 44.33 -52.42
N PHE A 248 -0.46 43.58 -51.32
CA PHE A 248 -0.58 42.11 -51.29
C PHE A 248 -0.88 41.59 -49.88
N ILE A 249 -1.54 40.42 -49.75
CA ILE A 249 -1.68 39.66 -48.50
C ILE A 249 -1.01 38.31 -48.71
N LEU A 250 -0.10 37.91 -47.81
CA LEU A 250 0.57 36.61 -47.82
C LEU A 250 0.06 35.77 -46.65
N LEU A 251 -0.59 34.65 -46.97
CA LEU A 251 -1.05 33.65 -46.00
C LEU A 251 -0.18 32.41 -46.15
N HIS A 252 0.38 31.91 -45.05
CA HIS A 252 1.08 30.64 -45.02
C HIS A 252 0.24 29.62 -44.23
N TRP A 253 -0.38 28.67 -44.93
CA TRP A 253 -1.07 27.52 -44.36
C TRP A 253 -0.52 26.22 -44.94
N LYS A 254 -0.71 25.14 -44.18
CA LYS A 254 -0.43 23.77 -44.64
C LYS A 254 -1.77 23.03 -44.65
N ASP A 255 -2.08 22.41 -45.79
CA ASP A 255 -3.28 21.61 -46.07
C ASP A 255 -4.59 22.42 -46.19
N ILE A 256 -4.76 23.10 -47.34
CA ILE A 256 -6.01 23.76 -47.77
C ILE A 256 -6.56 23.05 -49.01
N ASP A 257 -7.84 22.71 -49.01
CA ASP A 257 -8.51 22.23 -50.21
C ASP A 257 -9.07 23.37 -51.09
N LYS A 258 -9.58 24.48 -50.50
CA LYS A 258 -10.11 25.63 -51.26
C LYS A 258 -10.08 26.95 -50.47
N ILE A 259 -9.85 28.07 -51.16
CA ILE A 259 -10.09 29.44 -50.66
C ILE A 259 -11.08 30.13 -51.61
N THR A 260 -12.06 30.83 -51.05
CA THR A 260 -13.03 31.64 -51.82
C THR A 260 -12.99 33.10 -51.38
N PHE A 261 -12.96 34.00 -52.35
CA PHE A 261 -13.02 35.44 -52.13
C PHE A 261 -14.38 35.95 -52.60
N GLU A 262 -15.08 36.70 -51.75
CA GLU A 262 -16.30 37.41 -52.12
C GLU A 262 -16.09 38.91 -51.99
N SER A 263 -16.41 39.67 -53.04
CA SER A 263 -16.46 41.12 -52.99
C SER A 263 -17.80 41.56 -52.41
N SER A 264 -17.82 42.24 -51.25
CA SER A 264 -19.03 42.97 -50.82
C SER A 264 -18.93 44.43 -51.28
N GLY A 265 -19.97 44.90 -51.97
CA GLY A 265 -20.00 46.21 -52.62
C GLY A 265 -20.12 47.34 -51.60
N GLY A 266 -19.02 48.06 -51.36
CA GLY A 266 -19.00 49.33 -50.63
C GLY A 266 -19.09 50.53 -51.58
N THR A 267 -19.85 51.55 -51.21
CA THR A 267 -20.02 52.81 -51.95
C THR A 267 -18.77 53.71 -51.85
N ALA A 268 -18.38 54.31 -52.97
CA ALA A 268 -17.20 55.18 -53.05
C ALA A 268 -17.36 56.50 -52.27
N HIS A 269 -16.30 56.94 -51.58
CA HIS A 269 -16.24 58.21 -50.88
C HIS A 269 -16.15 59.39 -51.89
N PRO A 270 -16.90 60.49 -51.71
CA PRO A 270 -16.86 61.62 -52.64
C PRO A 270 -15.59 62.46 -52.38
N GLY A 271 -14.72 62.54 -53.38
CA GLY A 271 -13.46 63.31 -53.30
C GLY A 271 -12.36 62.87 -54.27
N SER A 272 -12.57 61.85 -55.11
CA SER A 272 -11.59 61.41 -56.10
C SER A 272 -12.02 61.72 -57.54
N ASP A 273 -11.98 62.99 -57.92
CA ASP A 273 -12.02 63.40 -59.33
C ASP A 273 -10.60 63.39 -59.91
N SER A 274 -10.22 62.26 -60.49
CA SER A 274 -9.44 62.13 -61.74
C SER A 274 -8.89 60.69 -61.85
N GLY A 275 -9.53 59.89 -62.71
CA GLY A 275 -8.98 58.63 -63.23
C GLY A 275 -8.94 57.45 -62.26
N LEU A 276 -10.09 56.96 -61.79
CA LEU A 276 -10.17 55.71 -61.01
C LEU A 276 -11.18 54.73 -61.63
N GLY A 277 -10.66 53.71 -62.32
CA GLY A 277 -11.39 52.46 -62.50
C GLY A 277 -11.47 51.74 -61.15
N SER A 278 -12.68 51.68 -60.59
CA SER A 278 -13.19 50.68 -59.63
C SER A 278 -12.19 50.13 -58.60
N GLN A 279 -12.10 50.77 -57.42
CA GLN A 279 -11.52 50.11 -56.25
C GLN A 279 -12.46 49.01 -55.76
N VAL A 280 -12.08 47.75 -55.93
CA VAL A 280 -12.76 46.61 -55.29
C VAL A 280 -12.21 46.51 -53.86
N ILE A 281 -13.04 46.81 -52.86
CA ILE A 281 -12.69 46.61 -51.46
C ILE A 281 -13.06 45.16 -51.10
N LEU A 282 -12.06 44.31 -50.97
CA LEU A 282 -12.22 42.96 -50.42
C LEU A 282 -12.60 43.09 -48.95
N THR A 283 -13.80 42.65 -48.59
CA THR A 283 -14.41 42.95 -47.29
C THR A 283 -14.72 41.69 -46.48
N GLN A 284 -14.56 40.50 -47.07
CA GLN A 284 -14.87 39.25 -46.37
C GLN A 284 -13.97 38.11 -46.86
N ILE A 285 -13.35 37.41 -45.91
CA ILE A 285 -12.70 36.12 -46.15
C ILE A 285 -13.49 35.08 -45.34
N THR A 286 -14.09 34.11 -46.04
CA THR A 286 -14.78 32.97 -45.43
C THR A 286 -13.92 31.73 -45.67
N ILE A 287 -13.64 30.98 -44.59
CA ILE A 287 -12.77 29.81 -44.64
C ILE A 287 -13.64 28.61 -44.27
N ASP A 288 -13.89 27.75 -45.24
CA ASP A 288 -14.57 26.48 -45.01
C ASP A 288 -13.52 25.37 -44.86
N THR A 289 -13.55 24.66 -43.74
CA THR A 289 -12.82 23.40 -43.56
C THR A 289 -13.83 22.25 -43.61
N PHE A 290 -13.71 21.36 -44.59
CA PHE A 290 -14.46 20.10 -44.59
C PHE A 290 -13.81 19.10 -43.64
N GLU A 291 -14.63 18.24 -43.03
CA GLU A 291 -14.26 17.24 -42.01
C GLU A 291 -13.18 16.24 -42.48
#